data_AF-A0A7S2YDD4-F1
#
_entry.id   AF-A0A7S2YDD4-F1
#
_cell.length_a   1.000
_cell.length_b   1.000
_cell.length_c   1.000
_cell.angle_alpha   90.00
_cell.angle_beta   90.00
_cell.angle_gamma   90.00
#
_symmetry.space_group_name_H-M   'P 1'
#
loop_
_entity.id
_entity.type
_entity.pdbx_description
1 polymer ?
#
loop_
_entity_poly.entity_id
_entity_poly.type
_entity_poly.pdbx_seq_one_letter_code
_entity_poly.pdbx_strand_id
1 'polypeptide(L)'
;MSLFWQQGRRVLLKRVNAVATNPADVRWMQTSAAAASRGIARSPIGSALTRSTMVGSTCANSVSLWNSPLGALRSFASKKHKNILRQCKGFRGRSKNCFKIAIRRLHKSWQHAYIDRRRKKRNWRKLWIMKVNAGVRQYSWSYSKFINALSKTGIILNRKIMSDLAAHEPFTMKALVDTVASTSRARKAAEAMVAH
;
A
#
# COMPACT_ATOMS: atom_id res chain seq x y z
N MET A 1 39.07 7.83 30.74
CA MET A 1 37.68 7.85 30.23
C MET A 1 37.63 8.33 28.78
N SER A 2 38.15 7.57 27.80
CA SER A 2 38.08 8.01 26.38
C SER A 2 38.20 6.90 25.31
N LEU A 3 37.99 5.62 25.64
CA LEU A 3 38.16 4.53 24.65
C LEU A 3 36.97 3.59 24.48
N PHE A 4 35.86 3.83 25.18
CA PHE A 4 34.67 2.95 25.08
C PHE A 4 33.61 3.47 24.09
N TRP A 5 33.88 4.59 23.42
CA TRP A 5 32.98 5.19 22.42
C TRP A 5 33.49 5.10 20.96
N GLN A 6 34.62 4.40 20.72
CA GLN A 6 35.16 4.19 19.36
C GLN A 6 34.88 2.80 18.75
N GLN A 7 34.40 1.80 19.50
CA GLN A 7 34.06 0.47 18.93
C GLN A 7 32.61 0.35 18.38
N GLY A 8 31.73 1.32 18.64
CA GLY A 8 30.29 1.18 18.35
C GLY A 8 29.80 1.57 16.94
N ARG A 9 30.62 2.23 16.12
CA ARG A 9 30.23 2.65 14.75
C ARG A 9 30.62 1.68 13.64
N ARG A 10 31.47 0.69 13.92
CA ARG A 10 31.99 -0.23 12.88
C ARG A 10 31.07 -1.44 12.62
N VAL A 11 30.10 -1.73 13.50
CA VAL A 11 29.13 -2.83 13.34
C VAL A 11 27.84 -2.37 12.65
N LEU A 12 27.51 -1.08 12.67
CA LEU A 12 26.31 -0.56 12.01
C LEU A 12 26.47 -0.26 10.50
N LEU A 13 27.71 -0.11 10.03
CA LEU A 13 28.02 0.16 8.61
C LEU A 13 28.15 -1.11 7.74
N LYS A 14 28.13 -2.31 8.33
CA LYS A 14 28.07 -3.58 7.58
C LYS A 14 26.66 -4.15 7.40
N ARG A 15 25.61 -3.43 7.81
CA ARG A 15 24.20 -3.85 7.62
C ARG A 15 23.40 -2.98 6.65
N VAL A 16 23.99 -1.89 6.13
CA VAL A 16 23.36 -0.97 5.17
C VAL A 16 23.65 -1.36 3.71
N ASN A 17 24.54 -2.31 3.44
CA ASN A 17 24.90 -2.73 2.07
C ASN A 17 24.32 -4.08 1.61
N ALA A 18 23.17 -4.51 2.16
CA ALA A 18 22.55 -5.80 1.80
C ALA A 18 21.11 -5.69 1.26
N VAL A 19 20.70 -4.51 0.75
CA VAL A 19 19.40 -4.32 0.05
C VAL A 19 19.60 -3.56 -1.26
N ALA A 20 20.59 -3.97 -2.05
CA ALA A 20 20.75 -3.47 -3.40
C ALA A 20 21.53 -4.49 -4.24
N THR A 21 20.82 -5.43 -4.85
CA THR A 21 21.17 -6.15 -6.10
C THR A 21 20.14 -7.25 -6.34
N ASN A 22 18.91 -6.84 -6.66
CA ASN A 22 17.98 -7.76 -7.31
C ASN A 22 18.38 -7.84 -8.80
N PRO A 23 18.71 -9.03 -9.36
CA PRO A 23 19.17 -9.16 -10.75
C PRO A 23 18.14 -8.78 -11.82
N ALA A 24 16.92 -8.41 -11.43
CA ALA A 24 15.89 -7.87 -12.33
C ALA A 24 16.06 -6.37 -12.66
N ASP A 25 16.76 -5.57 -11.85
CA ASP A 25 16.89 -4.11 -12.06
C ASP A 25 18.09 -3.70 -12.94
N VAL A 26 19.12 -4.54 -13.06
CA VAL A 26 20.35 -4.21 -13.84
C VAL A 26 20.15 -4.42 -15.36
N ARG A 27 19.09 -5.13 -15.76
CA ARG A 27 18.77 -5.41 -17.17
C ARG A 27 18.23 -4.21 -17.94
N TRP A 28 17.84 -3.13 -17.24
CA TRP A 28 17.35 -1.89 -17.86
C TRP A 28 18.41 -0.78 -18.00
N MET A 29 19.65 -0.99 -17.51
CA MET A 29 20.75 -0.02 -17.64
C MET A 29 21.78 -0.37 -18.73
N GLN A 30 21.78 -1.58 -19.29
CA GLN A 30 22.71 -1.97 -20.36
C GLN A 30 22.11 -1.94 -21.79
N THR A 31 20.78 -1.82 -21.92
CA THR A 31 20.10 -1.69 -23.22
C THR A 31 20.09 -0.27 -23.79
N SER A 32 20.58 0.73 -23.05
CA SER A 32 20.67 2.13 -23.53
C SER A 32 22.06 2.53 -24.04
N ALA A 33 23.07 1.66 -23.94
CA ALA A 33 24.45 1.95 -24.39
C ALA A 33 24.87 1.22 -25.68
N ALA A 34 24.04 0.32 -26.22
CA ALA A 34 24.36 -0.49 -27.40
C ALA A 34 23.63 -0.07 -28.70
N ALA A 35 22.99 1.11 -28.71
CA ALA A 35 22.29 1.65 -29.89
C ALA A 35 23.07 2.77 -30.63
N ALA A 36 24.36 2.96 -30.30
CA ALA A 36 25.20 4.03 -30.85
C ALA A 36 26.46 3.54 -31.61
N SER A 37 26.41 2.34 -32.23
CA SER A 37 27.55 1.83 -33.01
C SER A 37 27.17 0.81 -34.09
N ARG A 38 26.17 1.09 -34.92
CA ARG A 38 26.07 0.48 -36.26
C ARG A 38 25.55 1.50 -37.27
N GLY A 39 26.46 2.36 -37.72
CA GLY A 39 26.36 2.96 -39.04
C GLY A 39 26.69 1.88 -40.07
N ILE A 40 25.75 1.59 -40.96
CA ILE A 40 26.05 0.99 -42.26
C ILE A 40 25.33 1.84 -43.29
N ALA A 41 26.06 2.86 -43.76
CA ALA A 41 25.87 3.39 -45.08
C ALA A 41 26.42 2.38 -46.08
N ARG A 42 25.64 2.05 -47.11
CA ARG A 42 26.13 1.64 -48.43
C ARG A 42 25.04 1.88 -49.48
N SER A 43 25.26 2.89 -50.30
CA SER A 43 24.90 2.90 -51.72
C SER A 43 26.25 2.96 -52.50
N PRO A 44 26.35 2.86 -53.84
CA PRO A 44 25.30 2.82 -54.87
C PRO A 44 25.62 1.82 -56.03
N ILE A 45 24.94 2.01 -57.17
CA ILE A 45 25.27 1.67 -58.57
C ILE A 45 24.27 0.69 -59.21
N GLY A 46 23.40 1.28 -60.03
CA GLY A 46 22.49 0.60 -60.94
C GLY A 46 21.95 1.64 -61.93
N SER A 47 22.73 1.89 -62.98
CA SER A 47 22.46 2.79 -64.08
C SER A 47 21.31 2.31 -64.96
N ALA A 48 20.36 3.19 -65.27
CA ALA A 48 19.65 3.16 -66.55
C ALA A 48 19.27 4.60 -66.94
N LEU A 49 19.94 5.09 -67.98
CA LEU A 49 19.73 6.39 -68.60
C LEU A 49 18.83 6.21 -69.84
N THR A 50 18.07 7.27 -70.17
CA THR A 50 17.30 7.55 -71.41
C THR A 50 15.91 6.87 -71.50
N ARG A 51 14.80 7.55 -71.80
CA ARG A 51 14.46 8.63 -72.76
C ARG A 51 13.38 9.56 -72.16
N SER A 52 13.45 10.89 -72.38
CA SER A 52 12.67 11.67 -73.39
C SER A 52 11.15 11.69 -73.06
N THR A 53 10.41 12.79 -72.89
CA THR A 53 10.43 14.18 -73.42
C THR A 53 9.62 15.10 -72.49
N MET A 54 9.81 16.41 -72.66
CA MET A 54 9.04 17.54 -72.12
C MET A 54 7.51 17.40 -72.13
N VAL A 55 6.84 18.05 -71.17
CA VAL A 55 5.88 19.17 -71.31
C VAL A 55 4.97 19.21 -70.06
N GLY A 56 4.79 20.39 -69.48
CA GLY A 56 3.58 20.69 -68.69
C GLY A 56 3.80 21.12 -67.24
N SER A 57 3.87 22.45 -67.04
CA SER A 57 3.54 23.07 -65.77
C SER A 57 2.05 22.88 -65.49
N THR A 58 1.67 22.54 -64.25
CA THR A 58 0.49 23.13 -63.59
C THR A 58 0.45 22.73 -62.11
N CYS A 59 0.43 23.76 -61.24
CA CYS A 59 -0.18 23.81 -59.91
C CYS A 59 -0.16 22.54 -59.02
N ALA A 60 0.86 22.42 -58.18
CA ALA A 60 0.74 21.69 -56.90
C ALA A 60 1.43 22.49 -55.79
N ASN A 61 0.93 23.70 -55.54
CA ASN A 61 1.22 24.41 -54.30
C ASN A 61 -0.10 24.75 -53.60
N SER A 62 -0.62 23.78 -52.86
CA SER A 62 -1.69 23.92 -51.88
C SER A 62 -1.75 22.59 -51.13
N VAL A 63 -1.76 22.64 -49.80
CA VAL A 63 -1.80 21.49 -48.86
C VAL A 63 -0.44 20.86 -48.52
N SER A 64 0.52 21.66 -48.06
CA SER A 64 1.63 21.16 -47.21
C SER A 64 1.88 22.00 -45.94
N LEU A 65 0.85 22.73 -45.48
CA LEU A 65 0.85 23.46 -44.20
C LEU A 65 -0.19 22.91 -43.21
N TRP A 66 -0.40 21.59 -43.17
CA TRP A 66 -1.19 20.93 -42.13
C TRP A 66 -0.46 19.78 -41.42
N ASN A 67 0.86 19.72 -41.55
CA ASN A 67 1.71 18.84 -40.74
C ASN A 67 2.80 19.65 -40.02
N SER A 68 2.39 20.67 -39.28
CA SER A 68 3.25 21.31 -38.27
C SER A 68 3.04 20.59 -36.93
N PRO A 69 4.10 20.16 -36.21
CA PRO A 69 4.01 19.46 -34.93
C PRO A 69 3.70 20.43 -33.77
N LEU A 70 2.88 21.46 -34.01
CA LEU A 70 2.37 22.36 -32.98
C LEU A 70 1.16 21.77 -32.22
N GLY A 71 0.98 20.45 -32.27
CA GLY A 71 0.08 19.69 -31.39
C GLY A 71 0.74 19.20 -30.09
N ALA A 72 2.01 19.53 -29.84
CA ALA A 72 2.82 18.92 -28.78
C ALA A 72 3.08 19.79 -27.54
N LEU A 73 2.44 20.97 -27.39
CA LEU A 73 2.39 21.64 -26.08
C LEU A 73 1.32 20.97 -25.22
N ARG A 74 1.61 19.75 -24.74
CA ARG A 74 0.78 19.06 -23.74
C ARG A 74 0.89 19.81 -22.42
N SER A 75 0.10 20.88 -22.29
CA SER A 75 0.11 21.81 -21.16
C SER A 75 -0.01 21.08 -19.82
N PHE A 76 0.61 21.60 -18.76
CA PHE A 76 0.53 21.03 -17.42
C PHE A 76 -0.92 20.89 -16.92
N ALA A 77 -1.82 21.77 -17.38
CA ALA A 77 -3.26 21.68 -17.14
C ALA A 77 -3.87 20.37 -17.66
N SER A 78 -3.51 19.92 -18.87
CA SER A 78 -3.95 18.63 -19.42
C SER A 78 -3.39 17.44 -18.63
N LYS A 79 -2.14 17.52 -18.16
CA LYS A 79 -1.50 16.45 -17.37
C LYS A 79 -2.15 16.27 -16.00
N LYS A 80 -2.38 17.37 -15.25
CA LYS A 80 -3.05 17.36 -13.94
C LYS A 80 -4.50 16.86 -14.04
N HIS A 81 -5.23 17.34 -15.04
CA HIS A 81 -6.60 16.89 -15.33
C HIS A 81 -6.66 15.38 -15.55
N LYS A 82 -5.79 14.84 -16.42
CA LYS A 82 -5.69 13.41 -16.68
C LYS A 82 -5.26 12.61 -15.45
N ASN A 83 -4.47 13.17 -14.53
CA ASN A 83 -4.09 12.49 -13.28
C ASN A 83 -5.29 12.37 -12.33
N ILE A 84 -6.03 13.46 -12.12
CA ILE A 84 -7.23 13.46 -11.26
C ILE A 84 -8.28 12.48 -11.79
N LEU A 85 -8.55 12.49 -13.10
CA LEU A 85 -9.49 11.52 -13.70
C LEU A 85 -8.99 10.07 -13.59
N ARG A 86 -7.67 9.82 -13.67
CA ARG A 86 -7.08 8.50 -13.44
C ARG A 86 -7.33 8.00 -12.01
N GLN A 87 -7.23 8.87 -11.02
CA GLN A 87 -7.48 8.53 -9.62
C GLN A 87 -8.97 8.33 -9.32
N CYS A 88 -9.85 8.99 -10.07
CA CYS A 88 -11.30 8.86 -9.95
C CYS A 88 -11.87 7.66 -10.74
N LYS A 89 -11.02 6.84 -11.37
CA LYS A 89 -11.46 5.62 -12.05
C LYS A 89 -12.19 4.71 -11.05
N GLY A 90 -13.39 4.27 -11.42
CA GLY A 90 -14.28 3.47 -10.55
C GLY A 90 -15.30 4.29 -9.75
N PHE A 91 -15.23 5.62 -9.76
CA PHE A 91 -16.31 6.43 -9.17
C PHE A 91 -17.62 6.28 -9.97
N ARG A 92 -18.75 6.29 -9.25
CA ARG A 92 -20.08 6.16 -9.86
C ARG A 92 -20.51 7.47 -10.56
N GLY A 93 -21.24 7.33 -11.67
CA GLY A 93 -21.89 8.44 -12.38
C GLY A 93 -20.91 9.42 -13.04
N ARG A 94 -21.25 10.73 -13.02
CA ARG A 94 -20.46 11.79 -13.69
C ARG A 94 -19.10 12.07 -13.04
N SER A 95 -18.89 11.63 -11.81
CA SER A 95 -17.67 11.92 -11.04
C SER A 95 -16.41 11.19 -11.53
N LYS A 96 -16.53 10.18 -12.40
CA LYS A 96 -15.39 9.56 -13.10
C LYS A 96 -14.97 10.30 -14.39
N ASN A 97 -15.86 11.10 -14.98
CA ASN A 97 -15.64 11.72 -16.29
C ASN A 97 -15.52 13.25 -16.21
N CYS A 98 -16.29 13.91 -15.34
CA CYS A 98 -16.36 15.38 -15.25
C CYS A 98 -15.39 15.92 -14.18
N PHE A 99 -14.35 16.63 -14.60
CA PHE A 99 -13.27 17.14 -13.74
C PHE A 99 -13.74 17.93 -12.50
N LYS A 100 -14.65 18.89 -12.68
CA LYS A 100 -15.16 19.74 -11.58
C LYS A 100 -15.84 18.93 -10.48
N ILE A 101 -16.54 17.85 -10.86
CA ILE A 101 -17.21 16.95 -9.92
C ILE A 101 -16.20 15.96 -9.32
N ALA A 102 -15.30 15.46 -10.16
CA ALA A 102 -14.24 14.52 -9.79
C ALA A 102 -13.37 15.06 -8.65
N ILE A 103 -12.87 16.30 -8.75
CA ILE A 103 -11.98 16.89 -7.74
C ILE A 103 -12.67 17.02 -6.37
N ARG A 104 -13.94 17.44 -6.35
CA ARG A 104 -14.72 17.55 -5.11
C ARG A 104 -14.90 16.18 -4.45
N ARG A 105 -15.21 15.15 -5.23
CA ARG A 105 -15.39 13.78 -4.74
C ARG A 105 -14.06 13.16 -4.30
N LEU A 106 -12.99 13.40 -5.04
CA LEU A 106 -11.64 12.94 -4.73
C LEU A 106 -11.17 13.48 -3.37
N HIS A 107 -11.35 14.78 -3.13
CA HIS A 107 -11.01 15.39 -1.83
C HIS A 107 -11.76 14.73 -0.67
N LYS A 108 -13.08 14.53 -0.80
CA LYS A 108 -13.87 13.79 0.21
C LYS A 108 -13.37 12.36 0.39
N SER A 109 -13.07 11.66 -0.69
CA SER A 109 -12.52 10.30 -0.65
C SER A 109 -11.19 10.24 0.10
N TRP A 110 -10.32 11.23 -0.08
CA TRP A 110 -9.04 11.31 0.63
C TRP A 110 -9.21 11.62 2.11
N GLN A 111 -10.13 12.53 2.44
CA GLN A 111 -10.50 12.82 3.84
C GLN A 111 -11.02 11.54 4.52
N HIS A 112 -11.94 10.82 3.90
CA HIS A 112 -12.43 9.53 4.41
C HIS A 112 -11.32 8.50 4.52
N ALA A 113 -10.46 8.33 3.50
CA ALA A 113 -9.35 7.38 3.56
C ALA A 113 -8.38 7.68 4.73
N TYR A 114 -8.16 8.96 5.06
CA TYR A 114 -7.37 9.34 6.22
C TYR A 114 -8.05 8.98 7.54
N ILE A 115 -9.33 9.35 7.69
CA ILE A 115 -10.13 9.06 8.88
C ILE A 115 -10.29 7.55 9.08
N ASP A 116 -10.54 6.80 8.01
CA ASP A 116 -10.81 5.37 8.05
C ASP A 116 -9.57 4.55 8.36
N ARG A 117 -8.37 4.99 7.98
CA ARG A 117 -7.12 4.38 8.48
C ARG A 117 -7.02 4.42 10.01
N ARG A 118 -7.52 5.50 10.64
CA ARG A 118 -7.59 5.63 12.11
C ARG A 118 -8.76 4.83 12.69
N ARG A 119 -9.94 4.86 12.05
CA ARG A 119 -11.14 4.11 12.49
C ARG A 119 -10.98 2.60 12.35
N LYS A 120 -10.24 2.10 11.36
CA LYS A 120 -9.96 0.67 11.13
C LYS A 120 -9.52 0.01 12.44
N LYS A 121 -8.52 0.56 13.13
CA LYS A 121 -8.02 0.03 14.42
C LYS A 121 -9.12 -0.09 15.48
N ARG A 122 -10.05 0.87 15.57
CA ARG A 122 -11.20 0.84 16.48
C ARG A 122 -12.22 -0.21 16.07
N ASN A 123 -12.52 -0.33 14.78
CA ASN A 123 -13.47 -1.31 14.26
C ASN A 123 -12.97 -2.75 14.49
N TRP A 124 -11.68 -3.03 14.24
CA TRP A 124 -11.07 -4.32 14.57
C TRP A 124 -11.16 -4.62 16.07
N ARG A 125 -10.87 -3.65 16.93
CA ARG A 125 -10.99 -3.83 18.38
C ARG A 125 -12.43 -4.13 18.79
N LYS A 126 -13.43 -3.43 18.22
CA LYS A 126 -14.85 -3.72 18.46
C LYS A 126 -15.19 -5.17 18.08
N LEU A 127 -14.77 -5.60 16.89
CA LEU A 127 -14.98 -6.97 16.43
C LEU A 127 -14.33 -8.01 17.37
N TRP A 128 -13.08 -7.79 17.78
CA TRP A 128 -12.41 -8.72 18.69
C TRP A 128 -13.10 -8.82 20.05
N ILE A 129 -13.61 -7.70 20.58
CA ILE A 129 -14.41 -7.70 21.81
C ILE A 129 -15.70 -8.51 21.62
N MET A 130 -16.39 -8.33 20.48
CA MET A 130 -17.59 -9.11 20.17
C MET A 130 -17.30 -10.62 20.10
N LYS A 131 -16.23 -11.02 19.40
CA LYS A 131 -15.81 -12.43 19.30
C LYS A 131 -15.45 -13.01 20.67
N VAL A 132 -14.66 -12.30 21.46
CA VAL A 132 -14.28 -12.76 22.81
C VAL A 132 -15.50 -12.85 23.72
N ASN A 133 -16.42 -11.88 23.65
CA ASN A 133 -17.66 -11.90 24.42
C ASN A 133 -18.51 -13.14 24.09
N ALA A 134 -18.61 -13.52 22.81
CA ALA A 134 -19.29 -14.75 22.42
C ALA A 134 -18.60 -16.00 23.01
N GLY A 135 -17.27 -16.08 22.94
CA GLY A 135 -16.51 -17.21 23.48
C GLY A 135 -16.61 -17.36 25.01
N VAL A 136 -16.48 -16.26 25.78
CA VAL A 136 -16.55 -16.35 27.26
C VAL A 136 -17.97 -16.60 27.78
N ARG A 137 -19.00 -16.19 27.02
CA ARG A 137 -20.39 -16.39 27.43
C ARG A 137 -20.80 -17.86 27.45
N GLN A 138 -20.17 -18.71 26.64
CA GLN A 138 -20.36 -20.17 26.70
C GLN A 138 -20.00 -20.74 28.07
N TYR A 139 -19.10 -20.08 28.79
CA TYR A 139 -18.64 -20.48 30.12
C TYR A 139 -19.28 -19.67 31.25
N SER A 140 -20.39 -18.98 31.00
CA SER A 140 -21.11 -18.11 31.96
C SER A 140 -20.35 -16.87 32.48
N TRP A 141 -19.25 -16.49 31.82
CA TRP A 141 -18.50 -15.27 32.16
C TRP A 141 -18.93 -14.07 31.31
N SER A 142 -18.83 -12.86 31.89
CA SER A 142 -18.94 -11.62 31.14
C SER A 142 -17.56 -11.08 30.75
N TYR A 143 -17.45 -10.47 29.56
CA TYR A 143 -16.19 -9.93 29.05
C TYR A 143 -15.50 -8.98 30.04
N SER A 144 -16.23 -8.05 30.67
CA SER A 144 -15.64 -7.06 31.60
C SER A 144 -15.05 -7.74 32.85
N LYS A 145 -15.76 -8.72 33.42
CA LYS A 145 -15.26 -9.50 34.57
C LYS A 145 -14.03 -10.31 34.18
N PHE A 146 -14.05 -10.93 33.00
CA PHE A 146 -12.96 -11.73 32.49
C PHE A 146 -11.68 -10.92 32.24
N ILE A 147 -11.76 -9.75 31.60
CA ILE A 147 -10.59 -8.88 31.36
C ILE A 147 -10.00 -8.34 32.65
N ASN A 148 -10.85 -7.95 33.61
CA ASN A 148 -10.38 -7.54 34.93
C ASN A 148 -9.63 -8.68 35.62
N ALA A 149 -10.19 -9.89 35.60
CA ALA A 149 -9.57 -11.07 36.18
C ALA A 149 -8.23 -11.42 35.48
N LEU A 150 -8.14 -11.33 34.15
CA LEU A 150 -6.89 -11.52 33.41
C LEU A 150 -5.79 -10.54 33.86
N SER A 151 -6.13 -9.25 33.97
CA SER A 151 -5.19 -8.23 34.45
C SER A 151 -4.72 -8.53 35.87
N LYS A 152 -5.62 -9.01 36.73
CA LYS A 152 -5.29 -9.44 38.09
C LYS A 152 -4.34 -10.65 38.08
N THR A 153 -4.58 -11.65 37.23
CA THR A 153 -3.72 -12.85 37.14
C THR A 153 -2.33 -12.59 36.55
N GLY A 154 -2.08 -11.42 35.93
CA GLY A 154 -0.80 -11.11 35.28
C GLY A 154 -0.66 -11.67 33.87
N ILE A 155 -1.72 -12.22 33.29
CA ILE A 155 -1.71 -12.77 31.92
C ILE A 155 -1.86 -11.64 30.90
N ILE A 156 -0.77 -11.26 30.24
CA ILE A 156 -0.74 -10.19 29.22
C ILE A 156 -1.13 -10.76 27.86
N LEU A 157 -2.43 -10.91 27.61
CA LEU A 157 -2.96 -11.39 26.32
C LEU A 157 -3.58 -10.27 25.47
N ASN A 158 -3.24 -10.30 24.18
CA ASN A 158 -3.82 -9.41 23.18
C ASN A 158 -5.20 -9.91 22.74
N ARG A 159 -6.15 -8.97 22.62
CA ARG A 159 -7.53 -9.24 22.19
C ARG A 159 -7.63 -9.86 20.80
N LYS A 160 -6.68 -9.56 19.91
CA LYS A 160 -6.56 -10.20 18.58
C LYS A 160 -6.41 -11.71 18.73
N ILE A 161 -5.43 -12.14 19.53
CA ILE A 161 -5.12 -13.55 19.77
C ILE A 161 -6.29 -14.23 20.48
N MET A 162 -6.85 -13.60 21.52
CA MET A 162 -8.02 -14.12 22.22
C MET A 162 -9.22 -14.32 21.29
N SER A 163 -9.43 -13.41 20.33
CA SER A 163 -10.53 -13.53 19.36
C SER A 163 -10.32 -14.64 18.33
N ASP A 164 -9.08 -15.07 18.15
CA ASP A 164 -8.69 -16.17 17.27
C ASP A 164 -8.89 -17.51 17.98
N LEU A 165 -8.39 -17.61 19.22
CA LEU A 165 -8.62 -18.74 20.11
C LEU A 165 -10.11 -19.02 20.32
N ALA A 166 -10.90 -17.98 20.55
CA ALA A 166 -12.35 -18.13 20.72
C ALA A 166 -13.07 -18.65 19.47
N ALA A 167 -12.48 -18.51 18.28
CA ALA A 167 -13.09 -18.97 17.02
C ALA A 167 -12.60 -20.36 16.58
N HIS A 168 -11.31 -20.64 16.77
CA HIS A 168 -10.67 -21.85 16.27
C HIS A 168 -10.50 -22.93 17.35
N GLU A 169 -10.24 -22.54 18.59
CA GLU A 169 -9.77 -23.45 19.64
C GLU A 169 -10.60 -23.34 20.93
N PRO A 170 -11.80 -23.96 20.98
CA PRO A 170 -12.67 -23.88 22.14
C PRO A 170 -12.07 -24.52 23.40
N PHE A 171 -11.30 -25.60 23.25
CA PHE A 171 -10.63 -26.29 24.36
C PHE A 171 -9.59 -25.39 25.06
N THR A 172 -8.76 -24.70 24.28
CA THR A 172 -7.78 -23.73 24.80
C THR A 172 -8.46 -22.56 25.49
N MET A 173 -9.57 -22.07 24.93
CA MET A 173 -10.36 -21.00 25.55
C MET A 173 -10.95 -21.43 26.90
N LYS A 174 -11.40 -22.68 27.02
CA LYS A 174 -11.88 -23.25 28.29
C LYS A 174 -10.78 -23.29 29.35
N ALA A 175 -9.61 -23.82 29.02
CA ALA A 175 -8.46 -23.88 29.94
C ALA A 175 -8.05 -22.48 30.43
N LEU A 176 -8.10 -21.47 29.56
CA LEU A 176 -7.87 -20.07 29.95
C LEU A 176 -8.92 -19.54 30.92
N VAL A 177 -10.19 -19.87 30.73
CA VAL A 177 -11.25 -19.44 31.65
C VAL A 177 -11.09 -20.14 33.01
N ASP A 178 -10.76 -21.43 33.01
CA ASP A 178 -10.60 -22.21 34.24
C ASP A 178 -9.43 -21.71 35.10
N THR A 179 -8.28 -21.41 34.49
CA THR A 179 -7.11 -20.83 35.17
C THR A 179 -7.38 -19.45 35.76
N VAL A 180 -8.15 -18.61 35.04
CA VAL A 180 -8.58 -17.30 35.54
C VAL A 180 -9.63 -17.45 36.65
N ALA A 181 -10.54 -18.41 36.54
CA ALA A 181 -11.58 -18.67 37.53
C ALA A 181 -11.01 -19.22 38.84
N SER A 182 -9.99 -20.08 38.80
CA SER A 182 -9.32 -20.58 40.01
C SER A 182 -8.59 -19.46 40.74
N THR A 183 -7.81 -18.65 40.02
CA THR A 183 -7.00 -17.56 40.58
C THR A 183 -7.87 -16.44 41.14
N SER A 184 -8.94 -16.06 40.43
CA SER A 184 -9.86 -15.01 40.88
C SER A 184 -10.62 -15.41 42.14
N ARG A 185 -10.99 -16.68 42.30
CA ARG A 185 -11.59 -17.21 43.54
C ARG A 185 -10.59 -17.19 44.69
N ALA A 186 -9.36 -17.69 44.48
CA ALA A 186 -8.31 -17.67 45.50
C ALA A 186 -8.01 -16.25 45.99
N ARG A 187 -7.94 -15.27 45.07
CA ARG A 187 -7.76 -13.86 45.45
C ARG A 187 -8.93 -13.27 46.20
N LYS A 188 -10.16 -13.53 45.78
CA LYS A 188 -11.35 -13.04 46.51
C LYS A 188 -11.41 -13.59 47.92
N ALA A 189 -11.04 -14.86 48.12
CA ALA A 189 -10.95 -15.45 49.44
C ALA A 189 -9.88 -14.74 50.30
N ALA A 190 -8.70 -14.48 49.73
CA ALA A 190 -7.64 -13.74 50.42
C ALA A 190 -8.04 -12.28 50.75
N GLU A 191 -8.68 -11.57 49.82
CA GLU A 191 -9.21 -10.21 50.02
C GLU A 191 -10.25 -10.18 51.16
N ALA A 192 -11.12 -11.20 51.25
CA ALA A 192 -12.13 -11.30 52.30
C ALA A 192 -11.52 -11.56 53.69
N MET A 193 -10.44 -12.34 53.79
CA MET A 193 -9.78 -12.64 55.06
C MET A 193 -9.03 -11.43 55.66
N VAL A 194 -8.55 -10.52 54.82
CA VAL A 194 -7.82 -9.30 55.25
C VAL A 194 -8.79 -8.17 55.67
N ALA A 195 -10.07 -8.26 55.28
CA ALA A 195 -11.08 -7.25 55.54
C ALA A 195 -11.81 -7.42 56.89
N HIS A 196 -11.54 -8.50 57.62
CA HIS A 196 -12.01 -8.75 58.98
C HIS A 196 -10.90 -8.43 59.98
#